data_AF-A0A077WBB6-F1
#
_entry.id   AF-A0A077WBB6-F1
#
_cell.length_a   1.000
_cell.length_b   1.000
_cell.length_c   1.000
_cell.angle_alpha   90.00
_cell.angle_beta   90.00
_cell.angle_gamma   90.00
#
_symmetry.space_group_name_H-M   'P 1'
#
loop_
_entity.id
_entity.type
_entity.pdbx_description
1 polymer ?
#
loop_
_entity_poly.entity_id
_entity_poly.type
_entity_poly.pdbx_seq_one_letter_code
_entity_poly.pdbx_strand_id
1 'polypeptide(L)'
;MKQYQQVLLFGSVCTVLIATAVYVVQEDRAVKARKAVKANEKQALALLHQIKQDHQTISHELDHLNPQDTKIEYKLAYNNEMLLRLMERLDAIQPRAAILNDRVVDTPSDFEETMIQHVKERKRRLIKAIERDFKRVDQFHK
;
A
#
# COMPACT_ATOMS: atom_id res chain seq x y z
N MET A 1 -52.69 -39.56 8.05
CA MET A 1 -51.53 -39.36 7.15
C MET A 1 -51.24 -37.90 6.74
N LYS A 2 -52.01 -36.88 7.16
CA LYS A 2 -51.78 -35.48 6.75
C LYS A 2 -50.79 -34.68 7.62
N GLN A 3 -50.52 -35.10 8.86
CA GLN A 3 -49.67 -34.36 9.80
C GLN A 3 -48.16 -34.48 9.51
N TYR A 4 -47.68 -35.62 9.02
CA TYR A 4 -46.25 -35.82 8.72
C TYR A 4 -45.75 -35.00 7.53
N GLN A 5 -46.62 -34.71 6.55
CA GLN A 5 -46.27 -33.88 5.38
C GLN A 5 -46.05 -32.41 5.76
N GLN A 6 -46.82 -31.86 6.71
CA GLN A 6 -46.64 -30.47 7.14
C GLN A 6 -45.33 -30.29 7.90
N VAL A 7 -45.00 -31.20 8.82
CA VAL A 7 -43.75 -31.13 9.62
C VAL A 7 -42.50 -31.21 8.73
N LEU A 8 -42.51 -32.05 7.69
CA LEU A 8 -41.40 -32.16 6.73
C LEU A 8 -41.24 -30.90 5.86
N LEU A 9 -42.34 -30.27 5.44
CA LEU A 9 -42.30 -29.01 4.69
C LEU A 9 -41.77 -27.84 5.53
N PHE A 10 -42.19 -27.72 6.80
CA PHE A 10 -41.68 -26.68 7.70
C PHE A 10 -40.19 -26.86 8.03
N GLY A 11 -39.73 -28.10 8.24
CA GLY A 11 -38.31 -28.40 8.44
C GLY A 11 -37.45 -28.05 7.22
N SER A 12 -37.92 -28.39 6.01
CA SER A 12 -37.26 -28.07 4.75
C SER A 12 -37.14 -26.55 4.52
N VAL A 13 -38.23 -25.80 4.69
CA VAL A 13 -38.24 -24.34 4.45
C VAL A 13 -37.32 -23.61 5.43
N CYS A 14 -37.28 -24.02 6.71
CA CYS A 14 -36.36 -23.44 7.69
C CYS A 14 -34.88 -23.67 7.32
N THR A 15 -34.51 -24.86 6.85
CA THR A 15 -33.12 -25.12 6.44
C THR A 15 -32.69 -24.29 5.22
N VAL A 16 -33.60 -24.10 4.24
CA VAL A 16 -33.33 -23.26 3.07
C VAL A 16 -33.18 -21.78 3.46
N LEU A 17 -34.04 -21.27 4.35
CA LEU A 17 -33.96 -19.88 4.83
C LEU A 17 -32.70 -19.61 5.68
N ILE A 18 -32.27 -20.58 6.49
CA ILE A 18 -31.01 -20.46 7.25
C ILE A 18 -29.81 -20.51 6.29
N ALA A 19 -29.83 -21.40 5.30
CA ALA A 19 -28.76 -21.49 4.30
C ALA A 19 -28.62 -20.21 3.47
N THR A 20 -29.74 -19.60 3.04
CA THR A 20 -29.70 -18.33 2.31
C THR A 20 -29.24 -17.17 3.18
N ALA A 21 -29.69 -17.09 4.45
CA ALA A 21 -29.23 -16.07 5.38
C ALA A 21 -27.72 -16.19 5.68
N VAL A 22 -27.21 -17.41 5.88
CA VAL A 22 -25.78 -17.66 6.07
C VAL A 22 -24.98 -17.28 4.82
N TYR A 23 -25.48 -17.61 3.63
CA TYR A 23 -24.84 -17.27 2.37
C TYR A 23 -24.72 -15.74 2.18
N VAL A 24 -25.80 -14.99 2.40
CA VAL A 24 -25.81 -13.51 2.31
C VAL A 24 -24.85 -12.88 3.33
N VAL A 25 -24.78 -13.40 4.56
CA VAL A 25 -23.86 -12.90 5.59
C VAL A 25 -22.40 -13.17 5.22
N GLN A 26 -22.10 -14.29 4.56
CA GLN A 26 -20.74 -14.59 4.09
C GLN A 26 -20.32 -13.66 2.94
N GLU A 27 -21.21 -13.38 1.99
CA GLU A 27 -20.96 -12.41 0.92
C GLU A 27 -20.70 -11.01 1.49
N ASP A 28 -21.50 -10.56 2.45
CA ASP A 28 -21.30 -9.27 3.12
C ASP A 28 -19.95 -9.18 3.84
N ARG A 29 -19.51 -10.26 4.49
CA ARG A 29 -18.18 -10.33 5.12
C ARG A 29 -17.06 -10.24 4.08
N ALA A 30 -17.18 -10.96 2.97
CA ALA A 30 -16.19 -10.91 1.89
C ALA A 30 -16.11 -9.52 1.24
N VAL A 31 -17.26 -8.87 1.02
CA VAL A 31 -17.31 -7.50 0.49
C VAL A 31 -16.69 -6.49 1.47
N LYS A 32 -16.97 -6.60 2.76
CA LYS A 32 -16.36 -5.75 3.79
C LYS A 32 -14.85 -5.94 3.84
N ALA A 33 -14.36 -7.18 3.77
CA ALA A 33 -12.93 -7.48 3.73
C ALA A 33 -12.25 -6.86 2.50
N ARG A 34 -12.83 -7.00 1.30
CA ARG A 34 -12.31 -6.38 0.07
C ARG A 34 -12.30 -4.85 0.14
N LYS A 35 -13.34 -4.24 0.70
CA LYS A 35 -13.39 -2.78 0.90
C LYS A 35 -12.28 -2.30 1.85
N ALA A 36 -12.02 -3.03 2.93
CA ALA A 36 -10.93 -2.71 3.85
C ALA A 36 -9.55 -2.80 3.15
N VAL A 37 -9.30 -3.88 2.40
CA VAL A 37 -8.07 -4.06 1.62
C VAL A 37 -7.85 -2.90 0.64
N LYS A 38 -8.89 -2.45 -0.07
CA LYS A 38 -8.81 -1.28 -0.96
C LYS A 38 -8.54 0.03 -0.21
N ALA A 39 -9.13 0.21 0.97
CA ALA A 39 -8.88 1.39 1.79
C ALA A 39 -7.42 1.44 2.25
N ASN A 40 -6.89 0.30 2.69
CA ASN A 40 -5.49 0.13 3.09
C ASN A 40 -4.53 0.40 1.93
N GLU A 41 -4.83 -0.14 0.74
CA GLU A 41 -4.08 0.14 -0.48
C GLU A 41 -4.06 1.64 -0.78
N LYS A 42 -5.22 2.29 -0.76
CA LYS A 42 -5.33 3.73 -1.00
C LYS A 42 -4.49 4.54 -0.01
N GLN A 43 -4.47 4.14 1.26
CA GLN A 43 -3.65 4.80 2.28
C GLN A 43 -2.16 4.61 2.00
N ALA A 44 -1.71 3.39 1.69
CA ALA A 44 -0.32 3.12 1.34
C ALA A 44 0.11 3.92 0.09
N LEU A 45 -0.74 3.97 -0.94
CA LEU A 45 -0.49 4.76 -2.14
C LEU A 45 -0.48 6.26 -1.87
N ALA A 46 -1.29 6.77 -0.94
CA ALA A 46 -1.25 8.16 -0.53
C ALA A 46 0.08 8.52 0.14
N LEU A 47 0.60 7.65 1.02
CA LEU A 47 1.93 7.83 1.62
C LEU A 47 3.03 7.84 0.54
N LEU A 48 2.99 6.88 -0.40
CA LEU A 48 3.94 6.85 -1.52
C LEU A 48 3.81 8.08 -2.42
N HIS A 49 2.61 8.63 -2.60
CA HIS A 49 2.39 9.85 -3.36
C HIS A 49 3.01 11.06 -2.65
N GLN A 50 2.85 11.18 -1.34
CA GLN A 50 3.45 12.24 -0.56
C GLN A 50 4.98 12.18 -0.63
N ILE A 51 5.59 11.00 -0.43
CA ILE A 51 7.05 10.83 -0.56
C ILE A 51 7.50 11.20 -1.97
N LYS A 52 6.71 10.86 -3.01
CA LYS A 52 7.02 11.26 -4.38
C LYS A 52 7.02 12.79 -4.54
N GLN A 53 6.04 13.49 -3.96
CA GLN A 53 6.00 14.95 -4.02
C GLN A 53 7.22 15.57 -3.33
N ASP A 54 7.55 15.10 -2.13
CA ASP A 54 8.72 15.54 -1.38
C ASP A 54 10.01 15.31 -2.20
N HIS A 55 10.14 14.13 -2.82
CA HIS A 55 11.25 13.81 -3.73
C HIS A 55 11.32 14.75 -4.94
N GLN A 56 10.17 15.11 -5.53
CA GLN A 56 10.16 16.02 -6.68
C GLN A 56 10.64 17.43 -6.30
N THR A 57 10.33 17.89 -5.09
CA THR A 57 10.86 19.16 -4.57
C THR A 57 12.37 19.09 -4.43
N ILE A 58 12.91 18.03 -3.80
CA ILE A 58 14.37 17.86 -3.64
C ILE A 58 15.06 17.74 -5.01
N SER A 59 14.52 16.94 -5.93
CA SER A 59 15.04 16.80 -7.29
C SER A 59 15.08 18.15 -8.00
N HIS A 60 14.04 18.97 -7.86
CA HIS A 60 14.01 20.31 -8.45
C HIS A 60 15.06 21.22 -7.82
N GLU A 61 15.25 21.17 -6.50
CA GLU A 61 16.31 21.92 -5.82
C GLU A 61 17.70 21.50 -6.31
N LEU A 62 17.94 20.21 -6.50
CA LEU A 62 19.19 19.67 -7.06
C LEU A 62 19.46 20.19 -8.47
N ASP A 63 18.43 20.23 -9.33
CA ASP A 63 18.55 20.73 -10.71
C ASP A 63 18.93 22.23 -10.78
N HIS A 64 18.66 23.00 -9.70
CA HIS A 64 18.94 24.44 -9.62
C HIS A 64 20.15 24.78 -8.74
N LEU A 65 20.95 23.80 -8.34
CA LEU A 65 22.18 24.07 -7.59
C LEU A 65 23.21 24.78 -8.47
N ASN A 66 23.73 25.90 -7.97
CA ASN A 66 24.82 26.62 -8.60
C ASN A 66 26.17 26.16 -8.01
N PRO A 67 27.08 25.57 -8.82
CA PRO A 67 28.39 25.13 -8.36
C PRO A 67 29.27 26.26 -7.81
N GLN A 68 29.03 27.51 -8.20
CA GLN A 68 29.78 28.68 -7.72
C GLN A 68 29.24 29.24 -6.40
N ASP A 69 28.17 28.66 -5.84
CA ASP A 69 27.61 29.08 -4.57
C ASP A 69 28.57 28.70 -3.42
N THR A 70 28.96 29.69 -2.63
CA THR A 70 29.74 29.50 -1.38
C THR A 70 29.13 28.52 -0.39
N LYS A 71 27.82 28.24 -0.49
CA LYS A 71 27.08 27.31 0.38
C LYS A 71 26.76 25.98 -0.31
N ILE A 72 27.39 25.67 -1.43
CA ILE A 72 27.07 24.47 -2.22
C ILE A 72 27.24 23.18 -1.41
N GLU A 73 28.31 23.03 -0.65
CA GLU A 73 28.55 21.85 0.20
C GLU A 73 27.45 21.66 1.24
N TYR A 74 27.03 22.76 1.89
CA TYR A 74 25.91 22.72 2.84
C TYR A 74 24.61 22.28 2.17
N LYS A 75 24.29 22.84 0.99
CA LYS A 75 23.09 22.48 0.24
C LYS A 75 23.10 21.02 -0.23
N LEU A 76 24.26 20.53 -0.67
CA LEU A 76 24.44 19.13 -1.06
C LEU A 76 24.27 18.19 0.13
N ALA A 77 24.90 18.48 1.27
CA ALA A 77 24.75 17.70 2.49
C ALA A 77 23.29 17.68 2.99
N TYR A 78 22.62 18.83 2.96
CA TYR A 78 21.21 18.94 3.30
C TYR A 78 20.33 18.08 2.38
N ASN A 79 20.52 18.18 1.06
CA ASN A 79 19.75 17.39 0.11
C ASN A 79 20.02 15.88 0.28
N ASN A 80 21.27 15.49 0.55
CA ASN A 80 21.63 14.11 0.83
C ASN A 80 20.88 13.56 2.05
N GLU A 81 20.87 14.32 3.15
CA GLU A 81 20.13 13.99 4.37
C GLU A 81 18.62 13.89 4.12
N MET A 82 18.05 14.80 3.33
CA MET A 82 16.63 14.73 2.97
C MET A 82 16.30 13.49 2.14
N LEU A 83 17.15 13.11 1.17
CA LEU A 83 16.99 11.88 0.39
C LEU A 83 17.08 10.64 1.29
N LEU A 84 17.98 10.62 2.29
CA LEU A 84 18.09 9.52 3.25
C LEU A 84 16.80 9.35 4.05
N ARG A 85 16.24 10.45 4.56
CA ARG A 85 14.95 10.42 5.26
C ARG A 85 13.80 9.91 4.38
N LEU A 86 13.81 10.21 3.08
CA LEU A 86 12.82 9.65 2.17
C LEU A 86 12.98 8.14 2.00
N MET A 87 14.21 7.62 1.97
CA MET A 87 14.46 6.18 1.96
C MET A 87 13.98 5.50 3.23
N GLU A 88 14.27 6.07 4.40
CA GLU A 88 13.80 5.54 5.69
C GLU A 88 12.27 5.49 5.75
N ARG A 89 11.60 6.57 5.32
CA ARG A 89 10.13 6.62 5.21
C ARG A 89 9.60 5.58 4.23
N LEU A 90 10.29 5.33 3.13
CA LEU A 90 9.92 4.27 2.21
C LEU A 90 10.07 2.90 2.83
N ASP A 91 11.14 2.64 3.57
CA ASP A 91 11.39 1.37 4.23
C ASP A 91 10.37 1.04 5.31
N ALA A 92 9.89 2.05 6.03
CA ALA A 92 8.76 1.92 6.94
C ALA A 92 7.47 1.44 6.24
N ILE A 93 7.28 1.75 4.95
CA ILE A 93 6.15 1.23 4.17
C ILE A 93 6.45 -0.22 3.77
N GLN A 94 5.90 -1.15 4.54
CA GLN A 94 5.92 -2.58 4.25
C GLN A 94 4.66 -2.98 3.48
N PRO A 95 4.72 -3.26 2.16
CA PRO A 95 3.51 -3.44 1.34
C PRO A 95 2.58 -4.54 1.84
N ARG A 96 3.12 -5.69 2.29
CA ARG A 96 2.33 -6.80 2.83
C ARG A 96 1.61 -6.40 4.12
N ALA A 97 2.34 -5.84 5.09
CA ALA A 97 1.78 -5.39 6.36
C ALA A 97 0.76 -4.27 6.16
N ALA A 98 1.04 -3.30 5.27
CA ALA A 98 0.14 -2.19 4.97
C ALA A 98 -1.20 -2.67 4.39
N ILE A 99 -1.19 -3.66 3.48
CA ILE A 99 -2.42 -4.20 2.88
C ILE A 99 -3.17 -5.10 3.87
N LEU A 100 -2.46 -6.02 4.53
CA LEU A 100 -3.06 -7.00 5.42
C LEU A 100 -3.38 -6.45 6.81
N ASN A 101 -2.92 -5.25 7.15
CA ASN A 101 -3.04 -4.62 8.47
C ASN A 101 -2.58 -5.57 9.59
N ASP A 102 -1.36 -6.09 9.43
CA ASP A 102 -0.69 -7.04 10.35
C ASP A 102 -1.43 -8.36 10.60
N ARG A 103 -2.43 -8.70 9.77
CA ARG A 103 -3.03 -10.03 9.81
C ARG A 103 -1.97 -11.07 9.42
N VAL A 104 -1.71 -12.00 10.33
CA VAL A 104 -0.88 -13.18 10.08
C VAL A 104 -1.71 -14.14 9.23
N VAL A 105 -1.63 -13.97 7.92
CA VAL A 105 -2.20 -14.88 6.93
C VAL A 105 -1.04 -15.58 6.23
N ASP A 106 -1.02 -16.90 6.27
CA ASP A 106 0.04 -17.72 5.65
C ASP A 106 0.15 -17.40 4.14
N THR A 107 -1.00 -17.35 3.45
CA THR A 107 -1.11 -17.03 2.03
C THR A 107 -2.19 -15.98 1.78
N PRO A 108 -1.84 -14.77 1.28
CA PRO A 108 -2.81 -13.77 0.83
C PRO A 108 -3.70 -14.33 -0.28
N SER A 109 -4.94 -13.86 -0.38
CA SER A 109 -5.78 -14.13 -1.55
C SER A 109 -5.21 -13.47 -2.82
N ASP A 110 -5.56 -13.97 -4.00
CA ASP A 110 -5.11 -13.39 -5.29
C ASP A 110 -5.39 -11.87 -5.38
N PHE A 111 -6.52 -11.44 -4.83
CA PHE A 111 -6.88 -10.04 -4.77
C PHE A 111 -5.91 -9.24 -3.88
N GLU A 112 -5.62 -9.72 -2.67
CA GLU A 112 -4.67 -9.06 -1.76
C GLU A 112 -3.27 -9.06 -2.34
N GLU A 113 -2.82 -10.16 -2.95
CA GLU A 113 -1.53 -10.26 -3.61
C GLU A 113 -1.40 -9.23 -4.74
N THR A 114 -2.45 -9.06 -5.54
CA THR A 114 -2.48 -8.02 -6.60
C THR A 114 -2.28 -6.62 -6.03
N MET A 115 -2.95 -6.29 -4.92
CA MET A 115 -2.80 -4.98 -4.26
C MET A 115 -1.40 -4.81 -3.66
N ILE A 116 -0.85 -5.87 -3.04
CA ILE A 116 0.51 -5.88 -2.49
C ILE A 116 1.54 -5.62 -3.60
N GLN A 117 1.42 -6.31 -4.74
CA GLN A 117 2.31 -6.13 -5.88
C GLN A 117 2.22 -4.72 -6.46
N HIS A 118 1.02 -4.14 -6.54
CA HIS A 118 0.84 -2.77 -7.00
C HIS A 118 1.60 -1.75 -6.12
N VAL A 119 1.45 -1.85 -4.79
CA VAL A 119 2.18 -1.00 -3.84
C VAL A 119 3.69 -1.24 -3.92
N LYS A 120 4.12 -2.51 -4.04
CA LYS A 120 5.53 -2.89 -4.16
C LYS A 120 6.18 -2.32 -5.42
N GLU A 121 5.50 -2.42 -6.55
CA GLU A 121 6.00 -1.86 -7.81
C GLU A 121 6.13 -0.34 -7.72
N ARG A 122 5.14 0.32 -7.14
CA ARG A 122 5.16 1.78 -6.96
C ARG A 122 6.30 2.22 -6.05
N LYS A 123 6.49 1.54 -4.92
CA LYS A 123 7.62 1.75 -4.00
C LYS A 123 8.96 1.55 -4.73
N ARG A 124 9.12 0.46 -5.48
CA ARG A 124 10.36 0.17 -6.23
C ARG A 124 10.70 1.25 -7.25
N ARG A 125 9.72 1.78 -7.97
CA ARG A 125 9.95 2.88 -8.93
C ARG A 125 10.43 4.15 -8.23
N LEU A 126 9.92 4.43 -7.03
CA LEU A 126 10.32 5.61 -6.26
C LEU A 126 11.72 5.44 -5.66
N ILE A 127 12.05 4.27 -5.12
CA ILE A 127 13.43 3.93 -4.68
C ILE A 127 14.43 4.19 -5.80
N LYS A 128 14.18 3.65 -7.00
CA LYS A 128 15.04 3.89 -8.18
C LYS A 128 15.16 5.37 -8.56
N ALA A 129 14.13 6.17 -8.30
CA ALA A 129 14.20 7.61 -8.57
C ALA A 129 15.14 8.30 -7.57
N ILE A 130 14.94 8.05 -6.27
CA ILE A 130 15.78 8.56 -5.18
C ILE A 130 17.24 8.14 -5.35
N GLU A 131 17.50 6.87 -5.69
CA GLU A 131 18.84 6.35 -5.96
C GLU A 131 19.56 7.08 -7.11
N ARG A 132 18.81 7.56 -8.11
CA ARG A 132 19.42 8.36 -9.18
C ARG A 132 19.83 9.74 -8.68
N ASP A 133 19.03 10.35 -7.80
CA ASP A 133 19.35 11.64 -7.23
C ASP A 133 20.49 11.56 -6.22
N PHE A 134 20.61 10.48 -5.44
CA PHE A 134 21.84 10.19 -4.67
C PHE A 134 23.09 10.17 -5.55
N LYS A 135 23.04 9.44 -6.67
CA LYS A 135 24.17 9.39 -7.62
C LYS A 135 24.49 10.77 -8.21
N ARG A 136 23.48 11.64 -8.39
CA ARG A 136 23.71 13.02 -8.82
C ARG A 136 24.42 13.81 -7.74
N VAL A 137 24.00 13.71 -6.48
CA VAL A 137 24.70 14.34 -5.35
C VAL A 137 26.16 13.88 -5.24
N ASP A 138 26.42 12.59 -5.41
CA ASP A 138 27.78 12.03 -5.39
C ASP A 138 28.68 12.58 -6.51
N GLN A 139 28.11 12.96 -7.66
CA GLN A 139 28.87 13.54 -8.77
C GLN A 139 29.42 14.93 -8.45
N PHE A 140 28.81 15.67 -7.52
CA PHE A 140 29.33 16.96 -7.07
C PHE A 140 30.50 16.83 -6.10
N HIS A 141 30.72 15.64 -5.53
CA HIS A 141 31.82 15.36 -4.59
C HIS A 141 33.05 14.75 -5.27
N LYS A 142 33.03 14.58 -6.60
CA LYS A 142 34.14 14.08 -7.42
C LYS A 142 34.88 15.22 -8.10
#